data_AF-A0A6B2LXT1-F1
#
_entry.id   AF-A0A6B2LXT1-F1
#
_cell.length_a   1.000
_cell.length_b   1.000
_cell.length_c   1.000
_cell.angle_alpha   90.00
_cell.angle_beta   90.00
_cell.angle_gamma   90.00
#
_symmetry.space_group_name_H-M   'P 1'
#
loop_
_entity.id
_entity.type
_entity.pdbx_description
1 polymer ?
#
loop_
_entity_poly.entity_id
_entity_poly.type
_entity_poly.pdbx_seq_one_letter_code
_entity_poly.pdbx_strand_id
1 'polypeptide(L)' 'MLKSLAPTCLCFRDGSLNTLLSEKLVPGDILKINIGSIIPADCVLIDGSGLLLDESSLTGESLPVEKGIGDDVYSG' A
#
# COMPACT_ATOMS: atom_id res chain seq x y z
N MET A 1 10.89 15.84 20.62
CA MET A 1 11.82 15.67 19.48
C MET A 1 11.04 14.90 18.40
N LEU A 2 10.33 15.61 17.51
CA LEU A 2 9.56 14.98 16.43
C LEU A 2 10.57 14.53 15.36
N LYS A 3 11.05 13.29 15.47
CA LYS A 3 11.61 12.62 14.29
C LYS A 3 10.45 12.52 13.31
N SER A 4 10.49 13.31 12.25
CA SER A 4 9.64 13.08 11.08
C SER A 4 9.96 11.67 10.59
N LEU A 5 9.16 10.68 11.02
CA LEU A 5 9.19 9.33 10.51
C LEU A 5 8.40 9.39 9.20
N ALA A 6 9.03 9.93 8.16
CA ALA A 6 8.48 9.84 6.82
C ALA A 6 8.12 8.36 6.56
N PRO A 7 6.90 8.06 6.11
CA PRO A 7 6.45 6.69 5.96
C PRO A 7 7.41 5.95 5.02
N THR A 8 7.72 4.71 5.38
CA THR A 8 8.54 3.82 4.56
C THR A 8 7.71 2.66 4.07
N CYS A 9 8.09 2.11 2.92
CA CYS A 9 7.44 0.94 2.33
C CYS A 9 8.49 -0.03 1.78
N LEU A 10 8.05 -1.27 1.53
CA LEU A 10 8.84 -2.29 0.86
C LEU A 10 8.51 -2.27 -0.63
N CYS A 11 9.47 -1.89 -1.47
CA CYS A 11 9.35 -1.95 -2.93
C CYS A 11 10.31 -3.00 -3.49
N PHE A 12 9.81 -3.78 -4.45
CA PHE A 12 10.61 -4.68 -5.25
C PHE A 12 11.22 -3.92 -6.43
N ARG A 13 12.55 -3.80 -6.43
CA ARG A 13 13.35 -3.20 -7.51
C ARG A 13 14.62 -4.00 -7.69
N ASP A 14 15.14 -4.05 -8.91
CA ASP A 14 16.41 -4.72 -9.23
C ASP A 14 16.49 -6.17 -8.70
N GLY A 15 15.35 -6.89 -8.73
CA GLY A 15 15.26 -8.28 -8.29
C GLY A 15 15.24 -8.50 -6.77
N SER A 16 15.12 -7.44 -5.96
CA SER A 16 15.12 -7.53 -4.49
C SER A 16 14.11 -6.60 -3.82
N LEU A 17 13.69 -6.94 -2.61
CA LEU A 17 12.86 -6.07 -1.77
C LEU A 17 13.74 -5.06 -1.02
N ASN A 18 13.39 -3.79 -1.16
CA ASN A 18 14.11 -2.67 -0.57
C ASN A 18 13.16 -1.81 0.25
N THR A 19 13.64 -1.28 1.37
CA THR A 19 12.92 -0.27 2.14
C THR A 19 13.26 1.12 1.61
N LEU A 20 12.24 1.90 1.28
CA LEU A 20 12.37 3.28 0.80
C LEU A 20 11.34 4.17 1.46
N LEU A 21 11.57 5.48 1.39
CA LEU A 21 10.55 6.48 1.74
C LEU A 21 9.42 6.40 0.71
N SER A 22 8.17 6.42 1.18
CA SER A 22 6.99 6.37 0.31
C SER A 22 6.96 7.51 -0.72
N GLU A 23 7.54 8.67 -0.39
CA GLU A 23 7.68 9.81 -1.33
C GLU A 23 8.58 9.52 -2.55
N LYS A 24 9.39 8.45 -2.49
CA LYS A 24 10.29 8.05 -3.59
C LYS A 24 9.66 7.00 -4.52
N LEU A 25 8.39 6.68 -4.29
CA LEU A 25 7.62 5.82 -5.17
C LEU A 25 7.36 6.51 -6.50
N VAL A 26 7.41 5.72 -7.58
CA VAL A 26 7.08 6.16 -8.94
C VAL A 26 6.13 5.15 -9.57
N PRO A 27 5.30 5.57 -10.54
CA PRO A 27 4.44 4.64 -11.28
C PRO A 27 5.25 3.49 -11.89
N GLY A 28 4.78 2.26 -11.67
CA GLY A 28 5.46 1.03 -12.11
C GLY A 28 6.24 0.31 -11.00
N ASP A 29 6.39 0.92 -9.83
CA ASP A 29 6.90 0.23 -8.65
C ASP A 29 5.99 -0.91 -8.21
N ILE A 30 6.60 -2.01 -7.76
CA ILE A 30 5.88 -3.16 -7.19
C ILE A 30 6.09 -3.15 -5.68
N LEU A 31 5.00 -3.07 -4.92
CA LEU A 31 5.06 -2.97 -3.46
C LEU A 31 4.69 -4.28 -2.80
N LYS A 32 5.38 -4.60 -1.70
CA LYS A 32 4.96 -5.65 -0.78
C LYS A 32 4.21 -5.03 0.39
N ILE A 33 2.91 -5.27 0.42
CA ILE A 33 2.03 -4.85 1.50
C ILE A 33 1.84 -6.01 2.46
N ASN A 34 2.03 -5.75 3.76
CA ASN A 34 1.76 -6.73 4.82
C ASN A 34 0.48 -6.36 5.55
N ILE A 35 -0.14 -7.33 6.21
CA ILE A 35 -1.30 -7.11 7.07
C ILE A 35 -0.97 -6.03 8.11
N GLY A 36 -1.87 -5.06 8.28
CA GLY A 36 -1.70 -3.92 9.17
C GLY A 36 -0.82 -2.80 8.63
N SER A 37 -0.40 -2.87 7.36
CA SER A 37 0.29 -1.76 6.69
C SER A 37 -0.71 -0.75 6.17
N ILE A 38 -0.32 0.52 6.22
CA ILE A 38 -0.94 1.61 5.48
C ILE A 38 -0.52 1.50 4.01
N ILE A 39 -1.45 1.76 3.08
CA ILE A 39 -1.14 1.77 1.66
C ILE A 39 -0.39 3.07 1.35
N PRO A 40 0.88 3.01 0.86
CA PRO A 40 1.73 4.20 0.74
C PRO A 40 1.43 5.05 -0.51
N ALA A 41 0.79 4.49 -1.52
CA ALA A 41 0.43 5.13 -2.79
C ALA A 41 -0.72 4.37 -3.44
N ASP A 42 -1.47 5.02 -4.32
CA ASP A 42 -2.53 4.35 -5.10
C ASP A 42 -1.91 3.28 -6.01
N CYS A 43 -2.48 2.08 -5.97
CA CYS A 43 -1.94 0.88 -6.58
C CYS A 43 -3.07 0.03 -7.19
N VAL A 44 -2.67 -0.98 -7.96
CA VAL A 44 -3.55 -2.07 -8.39
C VAL A 44 -3.05 -3.36 -7.76
N LEU A 45 -3.95 -4.18 -7.21
CA LEU A 45 -3.58 -5.47 -6.64
C LEU A 45 -3.21 -6.45 -7.77
N ILE A 46 -1.93 -6.84 -7.85
CA ILE A 46 -1.44 -7.73 -8.93
C ILE A 46 -1.22 -9.18 -8.47
N ASP A 47 -1.15 -9.43 -7.16
CA ASP A 47 -0.94 -10.76 -6.56
C ASP A 47 -1.43 -10.77 -5.10
N GLY A 48 -1.76 -11.96 -4.59
CA GLY A 48 -2.29 -12.17 -3.24
C GLY A 48 -3.77 -12.55 -3.21
N SER A 49 -4.29 -12.78 -2.00
CA SER A 49 -5.68 -13.20 -1.78
C SER A 49 -6.17 -12.76 -0.40
N GLY A 50 -7.46 -12.48 -0.27
CA GLY A 50 -8.09 -12.14 1.00
C GLY A 50 -7.62 -10.80 1.59
N LEU A 51 -7.28 -9.85 0.72
CA LEU A 51 -6.95 -8.49 1.15
C LEU A 51 -8.25 -7.79 1.56
N LEU A 52 -8.32 -7.39 2.82
CA LEU A 52 -9.38 -6.54 3.38
C LEU A 52 -8.77 -5.17 3.67
N LEU A 53 -9.35 -4.11 3.11
CA LEU A 53 -8.91 -2.73 3.32
C LEU A 53 -9.95 -1.93 4.09
N ASP A 54 -9.48 -1.16 5.06
CA ASP A 54 -10.28 -0.13 5.72
C ASP A 54 -10.24 1.15 4.87
N GLU A 55 -11.27 1.32 4.04
CA GLU A 55 -11.44 2.53 3.23
C GLU A 55 -12.35 3.56 3.92
N SER A 56 -12.61 3.44 5.23
CA SER A 56 -13.53 4.33 5.97
C SER A 56 -13.10 5.80 5.90
N SER A 57 -11.80 6.07 5.84
CA SER A 57 -11.26 7.42 5.70
C SER A 57 -11.51 8.02 4.32
N LEU A 58 -11.72 7.19 3.29
CA LEU A 58 -11.94 7.60 1.91
C LEU A 58 -13.43 7.62 1.53
N THR A 59 -14.17 6.56 1.87
CA THR A 59 -15.57 6.37 1.46
C THR A 59 -16.57 6.68 2.57
N GLY A 60 -16.13 6.69 3.83
CA GLY A 60 -17.00 6.79 5.01
C GLY A 60 -17.69 5.48 5.40
N GLU A 61 -17.44 4.39 4.68
CA GLU A 61 -18.00 3.08 5.00
C GLU A 61 -17.19 2.41 6.12
N SER A 62 -17.85 1.96 7.19
CA SER A 62 -17.16 1.38 8.35
C SER A 62 -16.79 -0.10 8.18
N LEU A 63 -17.26 -0.75 7.11
CA LEU A 63 -16.95 -2.15 6.84
C LEU A 63 -15.75 -2.22 5.89
N PRO A 64 -14.80 -3.14 6.14
CA PRO A 64 -13.67 -3.30 5.24
C PRO A 64 -14.13 -3.84 3.89
N VAL A 65 -13.47 -3.38 2.83
CA VAL A 65 -13.73 -3.79 1.45
C VAL A 65 -12.76 -4.90 1.08
N GLU A 66 -13.28 -6.00 0.54
CA GLU A 66 -12.46 -7.07 -0.03
C GLU A 66 -11.95 -6.66 -1.41
N LYS A 67 -10.66 -6.87 -1.66
CA LYS A 67 -10.00 -6.59 -2.94
C LYS A 67 -9.52 -7.88 -3.61
N GLY A 68 -9.87 -8.03 -4.87
CA GLY A 68 -9.37 -9.06 -5.78
C GLY A 68 -8.23 -8.56 -6.66
N ILE A 69 -7.59 -9.50 -7.35
CA ILE A 69 -6.55 -9.17 -8.34
C ILE A 69 -7.18 -8.33 -9.46
N GLY A 70 -6.55 -7.21 -9.77
CA GLY A 70 -7.02 -6.21 -10.74
C GLY A 70 -7.79 -5.05 -10.12
N ASP A 71 -8.16 -5.12 -8.83
CA ASP A 71 -8.85 -4.02 -8.16
C ASP A 71 -7.90 -2.89 -7.77
N ASP A 72 -8.41 -1.67 -7.83
CA ASP A 72 -7.73 -0.48 -7.32
C ASP A 72 -7.65 -0.49 -5.79
N VAL A 73 -6.50 -0.10 -5.27
CA VAL A 73 -6.19 0.02 -3.85
C VAL A 73 -5.66 1.42 -3.60
N TYR A 74 -6.32 2.16 -2.70
CA TYR A 74 -6.02 3.58 -2.50
C TYR A 74 -5.11 3.83 -1.30
N SER A 75 -4.29 4.87 -1.40
CA SER A 75 -3.45 5.35 -0.30
C SER A 75 -4.27 5.87 0.88
N GLY A 76 -3.83 5.55 2.10
CA GLY A 76 -4.56 5.85 3.34
C GLY A 76 -4.23 4.89 4.46
#